data_AF-A0A4V6KLQ6-F1
#
_entry.id   AF-A0A4V6KLQ6-F1
#
_cell.length_a   1.000
_cell.length_b   1.000
_cell.length_c   1.000
_cell.angle_alpha   90.00
_cell.angle_beta   90.00
_cell.angle_gamma   90.00
#
_symmetry.space_group_name_H-M   'P 1'
#
loop_
_entity.id
_entity.type
_entity.pdbx_description
1 polymer ?
#
loop_
_entity_poly.entity_id
_entity_poly.type
_entity_poly.pdbx_seq_one_letter_code
_entity_poly.pdbx_strand_id
1 'polypeptide(L)'
;MARCRRQADFIRQIQAYDEKQTQDQGFTIYAAPTRGVNDSIAFRPDNPLVADIRVRQALLHATDSKQIVDTLFSANYPQAKSVIASSAAGFCRSLR
;
A
#
# COMPACT_ATOMS: atom_id res chain seq x y z
N MET A 1 -7.18 -14.90 -14.64
CA MET A 1 -6.53 -16.05 -15.30
C MET A 1 -5.50 -15.63 -16.35
N ALA A 2 -4.39 -14.98 -15.96
CA ALA A 2 -3.42 -14.43 -16.90
C ALA A 2 -2.65 -15.46 -17.73
N ARG A 3 -3.14 -15.73 -18.95
CA ARG A 3 -2.61 -16.77 -19.84
C ARG A 3 -1.46 -16.26 -20.68
N CYS A 4 -0.26 -16.23 -20.10
CA CYS A 4 0.98 -16.11 -20.87
C CYS A 4 1.32 -17.51 -21.47
N ARG A 5 1.01 -17.71 -22.77
CA ARG A 5 1.41 -18.88 -23.60
C ARG A 5 1.39 -20.28 -22.94
N ARG A 6 0.39 -20.61 -22.11
CA ARG A 6 0.24 -21.94 -21.43
C ARG A 6 1.44 -22.35 -20.54
N GLN A 7 2.22 -21.40 -20.03
CA GLN A 7 3.39 -21.72 -19.19
C GLN A 7 3.08 -21.69 -17.69
N ALA A 8 2.02 -21.02 -17.26
CA ALA A 8 1.63 -20.94 -15.85
C ALA A 8 0.11 -20.79 -15.71
N ASP A 9 -0.44 -21.42 -14.67
CA ASP A 9 -1.86 -21.30 -14.30
C ASP A 9 -2.10 -20.13 -13.33
N PHE A 10 -1.09 -19.78 -12.52
CA PHE A 10 -1.14 -18.70 -11.55
C PHE A 10 0.14 -17.87 -11.56
N ILE A 11 -0.04 -16.57 -11.36
CA ILE A 11 1.05 -15.61 -11.16
C ILE A 11 0.76 -14.92 -9.83
N ARG A 12 1.80 -14.70 -9.02
CA ARG A 12 1.72 -13.94 -7.77
C ARG A 12 2.47 -12.61 -7.94
N GLN A 13 2.14 -11.63 -7.09
CA GLN A 13 2.82 -10.33 -7.06
C GLN A 13 2.73 -9.54 -8.37
N ILE A 14 1.54 -9.55 -8.98
CA ILE A 14 1.21 -8.59 -10.04
C ILE A 14 1.32 -7.19 -9.44
N GLN A 15 2.02 -6.30 -10.12
CA GLN A 15 2.19 -4.93 -9.65
C GLN A 15 0.87 -4.16 -9.81
N ALA A 16 0.60 -3.23 -8.89
CA ALA A 16 -0.68 -2.53 -8.84
C ALA A 16 -1.02 -1.81 -10.16
N TYR A 17 -0.02 -1.25 -10.85
CA TYR A 17 -0.19 -0.59 -12.15
C TYR A 17 -0.48 -1.56 -13.31
N ASP A 18 -0.15 -2.84 -13.19
CA ASP A 18 -0.41 -3.87 -14.20
C ASP A 18 -1.79 -4.55 -14.01
N GLU A 19 -2.46 -4.31 -12.90
CA GLU A 19 -3.73 -4.96 -12.57
C GLU A 19 -4.84 -4.60 -13.56
N LYS A 20 -4.91 -3.34 -13.99
CA LYS A 20 -5.91 -2.92 -14.99
C LYS A 20 -5.72 -3.67 -16.30
N GLN A 21 -4.49 -3.70 -16.83
CA GLN A 21 -4.18 -4.41 -18.07
C GLN A 21 -4.46 -5.92 -17.93
N THR A 22 -4.19 -6.49 -16.76
CA THR A 22 -4.48 -7.90 -16.46
C THR A 22 -5.98 -8.16 -16.49
N GLN A 23 -6.79 -7.33 -15.83
CA GLN A 23 -8.25 -7.44 -15.84
C GLN A 23 -8.83 -7.25 -17.24
N ASP A 24 -8.33 -6.27 -18.01
CA ASP A 24 -8.75 -5.98 -19.38
C ASP A 24 -8.48 -7.17 -20.33
N GLN A 25 -7.49 -8.01 -20.03
CA GLN A 25 -7.22 -9.28 -20.75
C GLN A 25 -8.13 -10.45 -20.31
N GLY A 26 -9.14 -10.18 -19.48
CA GLY A 26 -10.10 -11.17 -18.98
C GLY A 26 -9.59 -11.94 -17.78
N PHE A 27 -8.56 -11.44 -17.08
CA PHE A 27 -7.95 -12.17 -16.00
C PHE A 27 -8.49 -11.76 -14.63
N THR A 28 -9.09 -12.72 -13.92
CA THR A 28 -9.43 -12.55 -12.51
C THR A 28 -8.19 -12.27 -11.65
N ILE A 29 -8.28 -11.23 -10.83
CA ILE A 29 -7.30 -10.87 -9.80
C ILE A 29 -7.91 -11.16 -8.43
N TYR A 30 -7.15 -11.83 -7.57
CA TYR A 30 -7.50 -12.07 -6.18
C TYR A 30 -6.59 -11.22 -5.28
N ALA A 31 -7.12 -10.11 -4.77
CA ALA A 31 -6.38 -9.14 -3.96
C ALA A 31 -6.84 -9.17 -2.49
N ALA A 32 -6.64 -10.31 -1.81
CA ALA A 32 -6.96 -10.41 -0.40
C ALA A 32 -5.88 -9.73 0.46
N PRO A 33 -6.24 -8.81 1.39
CA PRO A 33 -5.26 -8.16 2.25
C PRO A 33 -4.70 -9.14 3.29
N THR A 34 -3.45 -8.93 3.72
CA THR A 34 -2.75 -9.76 4.71
C THR A 34 -3.26 -9.60 6.15
N ARG A 35 -4.11 -8.60 6.42
CA ARG A 35 -4.66 -8.27 7.75
C ARG A 35 -3.56 -8.07 8.81
N GLY A 36 -2.44 -7.48 8.41
CA GLY A 36 -1.30 -7.20 9.29
C GLY A 36 -1.01 -5.71 9.41
N VAL A 37 0.27 -5.37 9.23
CA VAL A 37 0.79 -3.99 9.23
C VAL A 37 0.64 -3.40 7.83
N ASN A 38 0.20 -2.15 7.75
CA ASN A 38 0.15 -1.41 6.49
C ASN A 38 1.55 -0.96 6.08
N ASP A 39 1.75 -0.79 4.77
CA ASP A 39 2.97 -0.19 4.24
C ASP A 39 3.16 1.22 4.80
N SER A 40 4.38 1.52 5.25
CA SER A 40 4.70 2.77 5.93
C SER A 40 6.16 3.16 5.72
N ILE A 41 6.43 4.45 5.87
CA ILE A 41 7.79 5.00 5.91
C ILE A 41 8.16 5.19 7.38
N ALA A 42 9.23 4.54 7.81
CA ALA A 42 9.76 4.66 9.17
C ALA A 42 11.04 5.49 9.17
N PHE A 43 11.11 6.46 10.08
CA PHE A 43 12.34 7.20 10.34
C PHE A 43 13.21 6.45 11.34
N ARG A 44 14.54 6.52 11.16
CA ARG A 44 15.50 6.16 12.22
C ARG A 44 15.64 7.36 13.17
N PRO A 45 15.10 7.32 14.40
CA PRO A 45 15.00 8.51 15.24
C PRO A 45 16.35 9.09 15.66
N ASP A 46 17.40 8.28 15.76
CA ASP A 46 18.73 8.75 16.15
C ASP A 46 19.49 9.48 15.02
N ASN A 47 18.93 9.52 13.80
CA ASN A 47 19.53 10.29 12.72
C ASN A 47 19.34 11.80 13.00
N PRO A 48 20.42 12.60 13.06
CA PRO A 48 20.34 14.03 13.41
C PRO A 48 19.36 14.84 12.56
N LEU A 49 19.13 14.47 11.29
CA LEU A 49 18.23 15.17 10.38
C LEU A 49 16.75 15.01 10.73
N VAL A 50 16.40 13.94 11.46
CA VAL A 50 15.00 13.60 11.80
C VAL A 50 14.84 13.31 13.30
N ALA A 51 15.82 13.67 14.12
CA ALA A 51 15.79 13.46 15.57
C ALA A 51 14.71 14.31 16.26
N ASP A 52 14.51 15.54 15.79
CA ASP A 52 13.43 16.41 16.25
C ASP A 52 12.06 15.89 15.76
N ILE A 53 11.13 15.68 16.69
CA ILE A 53 9.76 15.24 16.38
C ILE A 53 9.03 16.21 15.44
N ARG A 54 9.31 17.51 15.54
CA ARG A 54 8.70 18.54 14.71
C ARG A 54 9.08 18.38 13.24
N VAL A 55 10.31 17.93 12.96
CA VAL A 55 10.75 17.61 11.59
C VAL A 55 9.98 16.41 11.05
N ARG A 56 9.82 15.36 11.86
CA ARG A 56 9.05 14.18 11.45
C ARG A 56 7.57 14.51 11.22
N GLN A 57 6.97 15.35 12.05
CA GLN A 57 5.61 15.86 11.87
C GLN A 57 5.51 16.72 10.60
N ALA A 58 6.46 17.62 10.36
CA ALA A 58 6.50 18.43 9.14
C ALA A 58 6.57 17.54 7.88
N LEU A 59 7.44 16.53 7.86
CA LEU A 59 7.54 15.56 6.76
C LEU A 59 6.25 14.76 6.57
N LEU A 60 5.60 14.36 7.67
CA LEU A 60 4.31 13.69 7.62
C LEU A 60 3.22 14.57 6.98
N HIS A 61 3.18 15.86 7.33
CA HIS A 61 2.20 16.80 6.77
C HIS A 61 2.54 17.26 5.35
N ALA A 62 3.82 17.28 4.99
CA ALA A 62 4.28 17.59 3.63
C ALA A 62 4.00 16.46 2.62
N THR A 63 3.67 15.25 3.10
CA THR A 63 3.44 14.08 2.24
C THR A 63 1.95 13.88 1.97
N ASP A 64 1.53 14.03 0.71
CA ASP A 64 0.17 13.68 0.29
C ASP A 64 0.04 12.17 0.02
N SER A 65 -0.25 11.42 1.08
CA SER A 65 -0.47 9.97 0.97
C SER A 65 -1.68 9.59 0.10
N LYS A 66 -2.66 10.49 -0.09
CA LYS A 66 -3.80 10.21 -0.96
C LYS A 66 -3.37 10.27 -2.42
N GLN A 67 -2.64 11.33 -2.81
CA GLN A 67 -2.11 11.45 -4.16
C GLN A 67 -1.21 10.27 -4.53
N ILE A 68 -0.35 9.82 -3.61
CA ILE A 68 0.54 8.66 -3.84
C ILE A 68 -0.29 7.40 -4.14
N VAL A 69 -1.29 7.10 -3.31
CA VAL A 69 -2.15 5.92 -3.48
C VAL A 69 -2.91 6.00 -4.80
N ASP A 70 -3.55 7.14 -5.07
CA ASP A 70 -4.37 7.35 -6.26
C ASP A 70 -3.54 7.30 -7.57
N THR A 71 -2.23 7.60 -7.50
CA THR A 71 -1.34 7.62 -8.68
C THR A 71 -0.65 6.28 -8.93
N LEU A 72 -0.14 5.63 -7.88
CA LEU A 72 0.73 4.46 -8.01
C LEU A 72 -0.01 3.12 -7.90
N PHE A 73 -1.19 3.11 -7.27
CA PHE A 73 -1.89 1.87 -6.94
C PHE A 73 -3.26 1.76 -7.59
N SER A 74 -3.79 0.54 -7.61
CA SER A 74 -5.15 0.24 -8.04
C SER A 74 -6.15 0.40 -6.89
N ALA A 75 -7.44 0.24 -7.20
CA ALA A 75 -8.52 0.26 -6.21
C ALA A 75 -8.39 -0.80 -5.10
N ASN A 76 -7.53 -1.80 -5.26
CA ASN A 76 -7.28 -2.84 -4.25
C ASN A 76 -6.43 -2.35 -3.06
N TYR A 77 -5.86 -1.15 -3.14
CA TYR A 77 -4.95 -0.59 -2.14
C TYR A 77 -5.52 0.69 -1.53
N PRO A 78 -6.48 0.60 -0.59
CA PRO A 78 -7.06 1.79 0.02
C PRO A 78 -6.06 2.53 0.90
N GLN A 79 -6.21 3.85 1.00
CA GLN A 79 -5.36 4.69 1.86
C GLN A 79 -5.36 4.21 3.32
N ALA A 80 -4.16 4.03 3.88
CA ALA A 80 -3.97 3.59 5.26
C ALA A 80 -4.48 4.63 6.27
N LYS A 81 -5.23 4.15 7.28
CA LYS A 81 -5.80 4.96 8.36
C LYS A 81 -5.07 4.80 9.71
N SER A 82 -4.12 3.90 9.77
CA SER A 82 -3.31 3.55 10.94
C SER A 82 -2.10 2.72 10.50
N VAL A 83 -1.19 2.40 11.42
CA VAL A 83 -0.10 1.43 11.19
C VAL A 83 -0.67 0.02 10.98
N ILE A 84 -1.76 -0.30 11.67
CA ILE A 84 -2.43 -1.60 11.58
C ILE A 84 -3.55 -1.53 10.53
N ALA A 85 -3.72 -2.58 9.72
CA ALA A 85 -4.77 -2.66 8.71
C ALA A 85 -6.16 -2.63 9.37
N SER A 86 -7.15 -2.00 8.74
CA SER A 86 -8.51 -1.89 9.30
C SER A 86 -9.22 -3.23 9.47
N SER A 87 -8.77 -4.26 8.76
CA SER A 87 -9.27 -5.63 8.84
C SER A 87 -8.58 -6.49 9.90
N ALA A 88 -7.55 -5.96 10.57
CA ALA A 88 -6.73 -6.67 11.55
C ALA A 88 -7.24 -6.45 12.98
N ALA A 89 -6.97 -7.43 13.86
CA ALA A 89 -7.26 -7.28 15.28
C ALA A 89 -6.39 -6.18 15.90
N GLY A 90 -6.96 -5.37 16.81
CA GLY A 90 -6.25 -4.26 17.43
C GLY A 90 -6.15 -3.00 16.55
N PHE A 91 -6.90 -2.91 15.45
CA PHE A 91 -7.00 -1.69 14.67
C PHE A 91 -7.58 -0.55 15.51
N CYS A 92 -6.79 0.52 15.66
CA CYS A 92 -7.25 1.82 16.13
C CYS A 92 -7.01 2.83 15.02
N ARG A 93 -8.06 3.57 14.63
CA ARG A 93 -7.95 4.65 13.65
C ARG A 93 -7.04 5.74 14.24
N SER A 94 -5.98 6.10 13.52
CA SER A 94 -5.17 7.25 13.90
C SER A 94 -5.97 8.51 13.61
N LEU A 95 -6.28 9.25 14.67
CA LEU A 95 -6.77 10.63 14.57
C LEU A 95 -5.52 11.49 14.40
N ARG A 96 -5.26 11.87 13.15
CA ARG A 96 -4.33 12.96 12.84
C ARG A 96 -5.01 14.29 13.07
#